data_AF-A0A957LJS9-F1
#
_entry.id   AF-A0A957LJS9-F1
#
_cell.length_a   1.000
_cell.length_b   1.000
_cell.length_c   1.000
_cell.angle_alpha   90.00
_cell.angle_beta   90.00
_cell.angle_gamma   90.00
#
_symmetry.space_group_name_H-M   'P 1'
#
loop_
_entity.id
_entity.type
_entity.pdbx_description
1 polymer ?
#
loop_
_entity_poly.entity_id
_entity_poly.type
_entity_poly.pdbx_seq_one_letter_code
_entity_poly.pdbx_strand_id
1 'polypeptide(L)'
;MSEKENNYFELDITQLALHVHRGYLMFYMPKHPLAVQNGMVALHRHVASVYQETWLQDGDIVTFINGDRSDYRIENLEVTNRAEMGHKLFLETPRIELTCPQCGKVFLVEESQVSRRKNCSDICRRLASRKLDITAEELENLVWEMSTVKVAELLGVSDKAIEKRCKKLGVRKPPRGYWAKMEHGYISPEEEARLRGQRLDQLNK
;
A
#
# COMPACT_ATOMS: atom_id res chain seq x y z
N MET A 1 -28.10 -3.79 -51.78
CA MET A 1 -29.06 -3.69 -50.66
C MET A 1 -28.45 -2.74 -49.66
N SER A 2 -29.06 -1.57 -49.54
CA SER A 2 -28.51 -0.36 -48.91
C SER A 2 -28.04 -0.60 -47.48
N GLU A 3 -26.75 -0.35 -47.24
CA GLU A 3 -26.23 -0.04 -45.92
C GLU A 3 -27.04 1.16 -45.39
N LYS A 4 -28.01 0.88 -44.50
CA LYS A 4 -28.52 1.92 -43.62
C LYS A 4 -27.31 2.36 -42.82
N GLU A 5 -26.80 3.56 -43.09
CA GLU A 5 -25.81 4.22 -42.25
C GLU A 5 -26.34 4.14 -40.82
N ASN A 6 -25.65 3.37 -39.97
CA ASN A 6 -26.02 3.24 -38.56
C ASN A 6 -25.68 4.57 -37.89
N ASN A 7 -26.58 5.55 -38.02
CA ASN A 7 -26.45 6.81 -37.33
C ASN A 7 -26.81 6.60 -35.85
N TYR A 8 -25.83 6.17 -35.07
CA TYR A 8 -26.03 5.98 -33.64
C TYR A 8 -26.41 7.29 -32.93
N PHE A 9 -26.21 8.48 -33.52
CA PHE A 9 -26.69 9.74 -32.94
C PHE A 9 -28.23 9.85 -32.90
N GLU A 10 -28.95 9.09 -33.73
CA GLU A 10 -30.42 9.10 -33.81
C GLU A 10 -31.06 7.95 -33.00
N LEU A 11 -30.30 7.27 -32.16
CA LEU A 11 -30.79 6.14 -31.38
C LEU A 11 -31.88 6.58 -30.39
N ASP A 12 -33.08 6.00 -30.48
CA ASP A 12 -34.13 6.20 -29.48
C ASP A 12 -33.79 5.42 -28.19
N ILE A 13 -33.19 6.13 -27.24
CA ILE A 13 -32.76 5.56 -25.96
C ILE A 13 -33.92 5.07 -25.09
N THR A 14 -35.16 5.52 -25.32
CA THR A 14 -36.33 5.11 -24.53
C THR A 14 -36.79 3.68 -24.84
N GLN A 15 -36.41 3.16 -26.01
CA GLN A 15 -36.76 1.82 -26.48
C GLN A 15 -35.66 0.79 -26.19
N LEU A 16 -34.55 1.19 -25.58
CA LEU A 16 -33.43 0.30 -25.30
C LEU A 16 -33.70 -0.60 -24.09
N ALA A 17 -33.30 -1.86 -24.21
CA ALA A 17 -33.20 -2.76 -23.06
C ALA A 17 -31.99 -2.35 -22.20
N LEU A 18 -32.26 -1.63 -21.11
CA LEU A 18 -31.24 -1.15 -20.18
C LEU A 18 -30.98 -2.17 -19.05
N HIS A 19 -29.70 -2.34 -18.73
CA HIS A 19 -29.24 -3.19 -17.65
C HIS A 19 -28.31 -2.40 -16.72
N VAL A 20 -28.49 -2.55 -15.41
CA VAL A 20 -27.58 -1.95 -14.43
C VAL A 20 -26.34 -2.83 -14.28
N HIS A 21 -25.17 -2.25 -14.52
CA HIS A 21 -23.88 -2.91 -14.26
C HIS A 21 -22.93 -1.95 -13.57
N ARG A 22 -22.40 -2.34 -12.40
CA ARG A 22 -21.53 -1.50 -11.54
C ARG A 22 -22.11 -0.12 -11.22
N GLY A 23 -23.44 -0.03 -11.16
CA GLY A 23 -24.18 1.20 -10.90
C GLY A 23 -24.39 2.11 -12.12
N TYR A 24 -24.07 1.65 -13.33
CA TYR A 24 -24.34 2.39 -14.57
C TYR A 24 -25.41 1.68 -15.40
N LEU A 25 -26.28 2.47 -16.05
CA LEU A 25 -27.18 1.96 -17.08
C LEU A 25 -26.40 1.66 -18.36
N MET A 26 -26.55 0.45 -18.86
CA MET A 26 -25.85 -0.07 -20.03
C MET A 26 -26.85 -0.73 -20.99
N PHE A 27 -26.58 -0.69 -22.29
CA PHE A 27 -27.34 -1.43 -23.30
C PHE A 27 -26.39 -2.26 -24.18
N TYR A 28 -26.89 -3.32 -24.77
CA TYR A 28 -26.09 -4.20 -25.65
C TYR A 28 -26.15 -3.71 -27.09
N MET A 29 -25.00 -3.32 -27.65
CA MET A 29 -24.85 -2.95 -29.05
C MET A 29 -23.39 -3.13 -29.53
N PRO A 30 -23.01 -4.33 -30.01
CA PRO A 30 -21.61 -4.70 -30.21
C PRO A 30 -20.87 -3.93 -31.30
N LYS A 31 -21.59 -3.29 -32.23
CA LYS A 31 -21.02 -2.47 -33.31
C LYS A 31 -20.97 -0.97 -32.99
N HIS A 32 -21.43 -0.57 -31.80
CA HIS A 32 -21.46 0.83 -31.39
C HIS A 32 -20.03 1.37 -31.15
N PRO A 33 -19.70 2.62 -31.50
CA PRO A 33 -18.35 3.18 -31.34
C PRO A 33 -17.81 3.11 -29.91
N LEU A 34 -18.69 3.27 -28.92
CA LEU A 34 -18.38 3.19 -27.49
C LEU A 34 -18.60 1.79 -26.88
N ALA A 35 -18.79 0.75 -27.69
CA ALA A 35 -18.97 -0.60 -27.17
C ALA A 35 -17.67 -1.12 -26.54
N VAL A 36 -17.76 -1.64 -25.32
CA VAL A 36 -16.64 -2.36 -24.70
C VAL A 36 -16.55 -3.79 -25.26
N GLN A 37 -15.52 -4.55 -24.89
CA GLN A 37 -15.22 -5.88 -25.49
C GLN A 37 -16.39 -6.87 -25.52
N ASN A 38 -17.32 -6.80 -24.55
CA ASN A 38 -18.49 -7.67 -24.49
C ASN A 38 -19.71 -7.12 -25.27
N GLY A 39 -19.53 -6.04 -26.03
CA GLY A 39 -20.57 -5.37 -26.80
C GLY A 39 -21.50 -4.46 -26.00
N MET A 40 -21.26 -4.23 -24.71
CA MET A 40 -22.06 -3.31 -23.89
C MET A 40 -21.62 -1.87 -24.10
N VAL A 41 -22.59 -0.96 -24.09
CA VAL A 41 -22.40 0.49 -24.21
C VAL A 41 -22.97 1.15 -22.95
N ALA A 42 -22.22 2.09 -22.38
CA ALA A 42 -22.71 2.85 -21.24
C ALA A 42 -23.61 3.99 -21.71
N LEU A 43 -24.85 4.03 -21.19
CA LEU A 43 -25.88 4.98 -21.65
C LEU A 43 -25.43 6.43 -21.49
N HIS A 44 -24.91 6.80 -20.33
CA HIS A 44 -24.40 8.15 -20.05
C HIS A 44 -23.28 8.60 -21.00
N ARG A 45 -22.40 7.69 -21.44
CA ARG A 45 -21.35 8.00 -22.43
C ARG A 45 -21.94 8.24 -23.81
N HIS A 46 -22.94 7.45 -24.18
CA HIS A 46 -23.69 7.63 -25.43
C HIS A 46 -24.41 8.99 -25.43
N VAL A 47 -25.22 9.28 -24.41
CA VAL A 47 -25.96 10.56 -24.29
C VAL A 47 -25.01 11.76 -24.34
N ALA A 48 -23.88 11.70 -23.60
CA ALA A 48 -22.88 12.76 -23.64
C ALA A 48 -22.23 12.93 -25.02
N SER A 49 -21.92 11.83 -25.72
CA SER A 49 -21.38 11.90 -27.09
C SER A 49 -22.37 12.49 -28.07
N VAL A 50 -23.65 12.10 -27.96
CA VAL A 50 -24.71 12.60 -28.83
C VAL A 50 -24.90 14.10 -28.66
N TYR A 51 -24.90 14.58 -27.42
CA TYR A 51 -25.00 16.01 -27.13
C TYR A 51 -23.78 16.81 -27.61
N GLN A 52 -22.57 16.26 -27.54
CA GLN A 52 -21.37 16.91 -28.05
C GLN A 52 -21.21 16.82 -29.57
N GLU A 53 -22.12 16.11 -30.25
CA GLU A 53 -22.03 15.80 -31.69
C GLU A 53 -20.70 15.14 -32.09
N THR A 54 -20.04 14.46 -31.15
CA THR A 54 -18.78 13.76 -31.37
C THR A 54 -18.63 12.58 -30.41
N TRP A 55 -17.94 11.53 -30.85
CA TRP A 55 -17.70 10.37 -30.01
C TRP A 55 -16.60 10.63 -29.00
N LEU A 56 -16.88 10.35 -27.73
CA LEU A 56 -15.89 10.38 -26.65
C LEU A 56 -14.67 9.51 -26.99
N GLN A 57 -13.49 10.04 -26.71
CA GLN A 57 -12.20 9.40 -26.97
C GLN A 57 -11.73 8.57 -25.77
N ASP A 58 -10.62 7.86 -25.99
CA ASP A 58 -9.92 7.13 -24.93
C ASP A 58 -9.35 8.11 -23.90
N GLY A 59 -9.89 8.07 -22.69
CA GLY A 59 -9.49 8.94 -21.58
C GLY A 59 -10.55 9.91 -21.11
N ASP A 60 -11.59 10.14 -21.93
CA ASP A 60 -12.74 10.93 -21.54
C ASP A 60 -13.59 10.18 -20.51
N ILE A 61 -13.97 10.90 -19.46
CA ILE A 61 -14.75 10.43 -18.32
C ILE A 61 -16.02 11.27 -18.27
N VAL A 62 -17.14 10.59 -18.10
CA VAL A 62 -18.42 11.26 -17.88
C VAL A 62 -18.78 11.13 -16.40
N THR A 63 -18.89 12.25 -15.71
CA THR A 63 -19.29 12.36 -14.30
C THR A 63 -20.76 12.77 -14.19
N PHE A 64 -21.36 12.50 -13.04
CA PHE A 64 -22.74 12.86 -12.71
C PHE A 64 -22.71 13.96 -11.66
N ILE A 65 -23.23 15.15 -11.99
CA ILE A 65 -23.13 16.35 -11.15
C ILE A 65 -23.84 16.14 -9.81
N ASN A 66 -25.02 15.55 -9.81
CA ASN A 66 -25.80 15.24 -8.60
C ASN A 66 -25.37 13.93 -7.90
N GLY A 67 -24.42 13.18 -8.47
CA GLY A 67 -23.98 11.87 -7.96
C GLY A 67 -24.93 10.69 -8.22
N ASP A 68 -26.14 10.93 -8.74
CA ASP A 68 -27.09 9.90 -9.14
C ASP A 68 -26.79 9.37 -10.53
N ARG A 69 -26.28 8.14 -10.60
CA ARG A 69 -25.89 7.46 -11.84
C ARG A 69 -27.06 6.98 -12.70
N SER A 70 -28.29 7.10 -12.19
CA SER A 70 -29.50 6.78 -12.94
C SER A 70 -30.05 8.00 -13.71
N ASP A 71 -29.64 9.21 -13.35
CA ASP A 71 -30.04 10.45 -14.01
C ASP A 71 -29.10 10.80 -15.16
N TYR A 72 -29.45 10.33 -16.36
CA TYR A 72 -28.69 10.51 -17.60
C TYR A 72 -29.11 11.77 -18.39
N ARG A 73 -29.89 12.67 -17.79
CA ARG A 73 -30.22 13.96 -18.41
C ARG A 73 -28.93 14.75 -18.63
N ILE A 74 -28.83 15.44 -19.76
CA ILE A 74 -27.58 16.08 -20.14
C ILE A 74 -27.13 17.15 -19.15
N GLU A 75 -28.08 17.83 -18.49
CA GLU A 75 -27.80 18.84 -17.46
C GLU A 75 -27.14 18.24 -16.22
N ASN A 76 -27.17 16.91 -16.06
CA ASN A 76 -26.52 16.19 -14.98
C ASN A 76 -25.21 15.51 -15.40
N LEU A 77 -24.84 15.56 -16.67
CA LEU A 77 -23.63 14.92 -17.18
C LEU A 77 -22.53 15.96 -17.44
N GLU A 78 -21.34 15.69 -16.94
CA GLU A 78 -20.14 16.50 -17.20
C GLU A 78 -19.09 15.61 -17.85
N VAL A 79 -18.55 16.03 -19.00
CA VAL A 79 -17.43 15.35 -19.65
C VAL A 79 -16.13 16.00 -19.20
N THR A 80 -15.20 15.19 -18.71
CA THR A 80 -13.89 15.61 -18.22
C THR A 80 -12.86 14.54 -18.53
N ASN A 81 -11.62 14.71 -18.09
CA ASN A 81 -10.57 13.70 -18.19
C ASN A 81 -9.92 13.47 -16.81
N ARG A 82 -9.02 12.48 -16.72
CA ARG A 82 -8.37 12.11 -15.44
C ARG A 82 -7.58 13.26 -14.81
N ALA A 83 -6.95 14.12 -15.61
CA ALA A 83 -6.13 15.21 -15.11
C ALA A 83 -7.00 16.33 -14.53
N GLU A 84 -8.02 16.76 -15.27
CA GLU A 84 -8.98 17.76 -14.84
C GLU A 84 -9.80 17.28 -13.64
N MET A 85 -10.32 16.05 -13.68
CA MET A 85 -11.03 15.46 -12.55
C MET A 85 -10.12 15.39 -11.31
N GLY A 86 -8.85 15.01 -11.48
CA GLY A 86 -7.88 15.00 -10.40
C GLY A 86 -7.64 16.39 -9.80
N HIS A 87 -7.53 17.41 -10.64
CA HIS A 87 -7.38 18.81 -10.22
C HIS A 87 -8.63 19.34 -9.51
N LYS A 88 -9.82 19.09 -10.07
CA LYS A 88 -11.13 19.46 -9.48
C LYS A 88 -11.29 18.86 -8.09
N LEU A 89 -11.10 17.54 -7.98
CA LEU A 89 -11.13 16.84 -6.70
C LEU A 89 -10.09 17.39 -5.71
N PHE A 90 -8.88 17.74 -6.18
CA PHE A 90 -7.87 18.33 -5.30
C PHE A 90 -8.30 19.66 -4.69
N LEU A 91 -9.00 20.52 -5.45
CA LEU A 91 -9.48 21.82 -4.99
C LEU A 91 -10.74 21.73 -4.12
N GLU A 92 -11.65 20.83 -4.45
CA GLU A 92 -12.97 20.75 -3.81
C GLU A 92 -12.98 19.85 -2.56
N THR A 93 -12.08 18.86 -2.48
CA THR A 93 -12.12 17.92 -1.35
C THR A 93 -11.50 18.53 -0.09
N PRO A 94 -12.26 18.58 1.03
CA PRO A 94 -11.73 19.09 2.28
C PRO A 94 -10.60 18.19 2.79
N ARG A 95 -9.54 18.83 3.30
CA ARG A 95 -8.39 18.17 3.89
C ARG A 95 -8.54 18.15 5.40
N ILE A 96 -8.45 16.96 5.99
CA ILE A 96 -8.52 16.71 7.42
C ILE A 96 -7.11 16.56 7.98
N GLU A 97 -6.86 17.20 9.11
CA GLU A 97 -5.59 17.10 9.84
C GLU A 97 -5.52 15.81 10.66
N LEU A 98 -4.39 15.12 10.56
CA LEU A 98 -4.03 13.96 11.39
C LEU A 98 -2.64 14.16 12.00
N THR A 99 -2.42 13.57 13.17
CA THR A 99 -1.11 13.55 13.84
C THR A 99 -0.43 12.20 13.64
N CYS A 100 0.80 12.21 13.13
CA CYS A 100 1.56 10.98 12.92
C CYS A 100 2.04 10.40 14.26
N PRO A 101 1.67 9.15 14.63
CA PRO A 101 2.08 8.55 15.90
C PRO A 101 3.58 8.23 15.97
N GLN A 102 4.28 8.23 14.83
CA GLN A 102 5.70 7.91 14.77
C GLN A 102 6.61 9.12 15.00
N CYS A 103 6.16 10.34 14.66
CA CYS A 103 7.00 11.53 14.70
C CYS A 103 6.30 12.80 15.20
N GLY A 104 5.01 12.74 15.53
CA GLY A 104 4.23 13.88 16.02
C GLY A 104 3.85 14.92 14.95
N LYS A 105 4.34 14.80 13.71
CA LYS A 105 4.03 15.75 12.64
C LYS A 105 2.53 15.71 12.28
N VAL A 106 1.93 16.90 12.21
CA VAL A 106 0.58 17.10 11.65
C VAL A 106 0.66 17.02 10.12
N PHE A 107 -0.27 16.28 9.51
CA PHE A 107 -0.36 16.10 8.06
C PHE A 107 -1.81 16.04 7.60
N LEU A 108 -2.03 16.42 6.34
CA LEU A 108 -3.35 16.54 5.74
C LEU A 108 -3.72 15.29 4.93
N VAL A 109 -4.98 14.86 5.04
CA VAL A 109 -5.54 13.74 4.29
C VAL A 109 -6.97 14.03 3.82
N GLU A 110 -7.46 13.29 2.82
CA GLU A 110 -8.90 13.25 2.53
C GLU A 110 -9.65 12.41 3.57
N GLU A 111 -10.94 12.68 3.74
CA GLU A 111 -11.84 11.92 4.63
C GLU A 111 -11.80 10.40 4.37
N SER A 112 -11.78 10.00 3.09
CA SER A 112 -11.65 8.60 2.67
C SER A 112 -10.38 7.90 3.18
N GLN A 113 -9.37 8.66 3.58
CA GLN A 113 -8.08 8.15 4.05
C GLN A 113 -7.98 8.10 5.57
N VAL A 114 -8.86 8.78 6.31
CA VAL A 114 -8.77 8.93 7.77
C VAL A 114 -8.68 7.58 8.49
N SER A 115 -9.51 6.61 8.08
CA SER A 115 -9.55 5.28 8.71
C SER A 115 -8.28 4.43 8.47
N ARG A 116 -7.61 4.62 7.33
CA ARG A 116 -6.50 3.76 6.87
C ARG A 116 -5.12 4.38 7.04
N ARG A 117 -5.01 5.71 6.97
CA ARG A 117 -3.73 6.42 6.92
C ARG A 117 -3.33 6.93 8.30
N LYS A 118 -2.42 6.20 8.94
CA LYS A 118 -1.93 6.54 10.30
C LYS A 118 -0.69 7.41 10.31
N ASN A 119 0.23 7.23 9.34
CA ASN A 119 1.53 7.88 9.34
C ASN A 119 1.66 8.94 8.24
N CYS A 120 2.44 9.99 8.50
CA CYS A 120 2.64 11.10 7.58
C CYS A 120 3.41 10.72 6.30
N SER A 121 4.25 9.69 6.35
CA SER A 121 5.12 9.28 5.25
C SER A 121 5.36 7.78 5.23
N ASP A 122 5.80 7.26 4.08
CA ASP A 122 6.22 5.86 3.94
C ASP A 122 7.41 5.50 4.82
N ILE A 123 8.25 6.49 5.17
CA ILE A 123 9.32 6.30 6.15
C ILE A 123 8.70 6.04 7.53
N CYS A 124 7.80 6.91 7.99
CA CYS A 124 7.14 6.75 9.29
C CYS A 124 6.29 5.47 9.37
N ARG A 125 5.60 5.10 8.30
CA ARG A 125 4.86 3.83 8.22
C ARG A 125 5.80 2.63 8.38
N ARG A 126 6.93 2.62 7.68
CA ARG A 126 7.93 1.55 7.79
C ARG A 126 8.55 1.49 9.18
N LEU A 127 8.82 2.64 9.80
CA LEU A 127 9.30 2.72 11.19
C LEU A 127 8.29 2.11 12.16
N ALA A 128 7.02 2.53 12.08
CA ALA A 128 5.95 2.04 12.95
C ALA A 128 5.67 0.53 12.77
N SER A 129 5.94 -0.03 11.58
CA SER A 129 5.79 -1.46 11.31
C SER A 129 6.98 -2.34 11.75
N ARG A 130 8.04 -1.77 12.31
CA ARG A 130 9.21 -2.55 12.74
C ARG A 130 8.83 -3.46 13.91
N LYS A 131 9.10 -4.75 13.77
CA LYS A 131 8.85 -5.76 14.81
C LYS A 131 9.90 -5.82 15.91
N LEU A 132 11.06 -5.20 15.68
CA LEU A 132 12.22 -5.33 16.55
C LEU A 132 12.59 -3.99 17.17
N ASP A 133 11.90 -3.67 18.25
CA ASP A 133 12.14 -2.51 19.09
C ASP A 133 12.89 -2.94 20.35
N ILE A 134 14.21 -3.09 20.19
CA ILE A 134 15.15 -3.45 21.25
C ILE A 134 16.30 -2.46 21.24
N THR A 135 16.78 -2.10 22.43
CA THR A 135 17.93 -1.22 22.59
C THR A 135 19.24 -1.93 22.19
N ALA A 136 20.33 -1.16 22.05
CA ALA A 136 21.63 -1.76 21.72
C ALA A 136 22.14 -2.66 22.84
N GLU A 137 21.97 -2.23 24.09
CA GLU A 137 22.42 -2.94 25.29
C GLU A 137 21.66 -4.25 25.51
N GLU A 138 20.33 -4.23 25.46
CA GLU A 138 19.51 -5.44 25.58
C GLU A 138 19.85 -6.45 24.48
N LEU A 139 20.06 -5.97 23.24
CA LEU A 139 20.43 -6.84 22.14
C LEU A 139 21.82 -7.44 22.33
N GLU A 140 22.77 -6.68 22.87
CA GLU A 140 24.11 -7.17 23.18
C GLU A 140 24.08 -8.27 24.24
N ASN A 141 23.38 -8.04 25.34
CA ASN A 141 23.22 -9.04 26.40
C ASN A 141 22.64 -10.35 25.86
N LEU A 142 21.55 -10.27 25.08
CA LEU A 142 20.90 -11.46 24.51
C LEU A 142 21.83 -12.25 23.57
N VAL A 143 22.61 -11.60 22.72
CA VAL A 143 23.49 -12.32 21.77
C VAL A 143 24.72 -12.94 22.43
N TRP A 144 25.11 -12.45 23.61
CA TRP A 144 26.18 -13.01 24.44
C TRP A 144 25.68 -14.02 25.48
N GLU A 145 24.38 -14.06 25.76
CA GLU A 145 23.74 -15.08 26.61
C GLU A 145 23.26 -16.30 25.82
N MET A 146 22.80 -16.11 24.57
CA MET A 146 22.33 -17.21 23.73
C MET A 146 22.61 -17.01 22.23
N SER A 147 22.47 -18.09 21.46
CA SER A 147 22.68 -18.04 20.00
C SER A 147 21.69 -17.10 19.31
N THR A 148 22.10 -16.48 18.20
CA THR A 148 21.25 -15.55 17.44
C THR A 148 19.98 -16.22 16.90
N VAL A 149 20.00 -17.53 16.69
CA VAL A 149 18.81 -18.34 16.34
C VAL A 149 17.81 -18.34 17.49
N LYS A 150 18.26 -18.62 18.73
CA LYS A 150 17.41 -18.60 19.93
C LYS A 150 16.88 -17.19 20.23
N VAL A 151 17.73 -16.15 20.07
CA VAL A 151 17.28 -14.74 20.21
C VAL A 151 16.22 -14.41 19.17
N ALA A 152 16.38 -14.87 17.92
CA ALA A 152 15.42 -14.61 16.86
C ALA A 152 14.06 -15.28 17.14
N GLU A 153 14.07 -16.52 17.62
CA GLU A 153 12.87 -17.24 18.07
C GLU A 153 12.18 -16.50 19.21
N LEU A 154 12.94 -16.09 20.25
CA LEU A 154 12.43 -15.34 21.40
C LEU A 154 11.74 -14.03 20.99
N LEU A 155 12.35 -13.29 20.06
CA LEU A 155 11.84 -12.00 19.60
C LEU A 155 10.85 -12.12 18.43
N GLY A 156 10.48 -13.33 18.00
CA GLY A 156 9.53 -13.54 16.91
C GLY A 156 9.98 -12.99 15.54
N VAL A 157 11.29 -13.00 15.29
CA VAL A 157 11.91 -12.51 14.05
C VAL A 157 12.81 -13.56 13.41
N SER A 158 13.40 -13.24 12.25
CA SER A 158 14.42 -14.10 11.64
C SER A 158 15.81 -13.81 12.21
N ASP A 159 16.70 -14.80 12.20
CA ASP A 159 18.13 -14.64 12.55
C ASP A 159 18.80 -13.53 11.73
N LYS A 160 18.43 -13.38 10.46
CA LYS A 160 18.89 -12.27 9.61
C LYS A 160 18.41 -10.89 10.09
N ALA A 161 17.24 -10.81 10.72
CA ALA A 161 16.76 -9.56 11.31
C ALA A 161 17.60 -9.16 12.53
N ILE A 162 17.98 -10.13 13.37
CA ILE A 162 18.91 -9.93 14.49
C ILE A 162 20.27 -9.46 13.96
N GLU A 163 20.84 -10.16 12.97
CA GLU A 163 22.13 -9.79 12.39
C GLU A 163 22.14 -8.37 11.81
N LYS A 164 21.08 -7.99 11.07
CA LYS A 164 20.92 -6.64 10.53
C LYS A 164 20.76 -5.60 11.63
N ARG A 165 20.07 -5.94 12.72
CA ARG A 165 19.91 -5.04 13.86
C ARG A 165 21.23 -4.84 14.60
N CYS A 166 21.99 -5.91 14.89
CA CYS A 166 23.30 -5.78 15.53
C CYS A 166 24.22 -4.87 14.72
N LYS A 167 24.31 -5.08 13.39
CA LYS A 167 25.08 -4.21 12.48
C LYS A 167 24.63 -2.76 12.54
N LYS A 168 23.32 -2.52 12.58
CA LYS A 168 22.74 -1.17 12.60
C LYS A 168 22.98 -0.45 13.94
N LEU A 169 22.97 -1.17 15.05
CA LEU A 169 23.19 -0.64 16.39
C LEU A 169 24.67 -0.64 16.81
N GLY A 170 25.56 -1.21 16.00
CA GLY A 170 26.98 -1.34 16.34
C GLY A 170 27.28 -2.42 17.40
N VAL A 171 26.32 -3.31 17.68
CA VAL A 171 26.46 -4.38 18.68
C VAL A 171 27.40 -5.46 18.17
N ARG A 172 28.42 -5.79 18.97
CA ARG A 172 29.32 -6.91 18.69
C ARG A 172 28.65 -8.21 19.08
N LYS A 173 28.79 -9.22 18.21
CA LYS A 173 28.28 -10.57 18.46
C LYS A 173 29.43 -11.54 18.68
N PRO A 174 29.19 -12.65 19.41
CA PRO A 174 30.19 -13.71 19.52
C PRO A 174 30.60 -14.22 18.13
N PRO A 175 31.87 -14.66 17.98
CA PRO A 175 32.40 -15.10 16.70
C PRO A 175 31.64 -16.33 16.17
N ARG A 176 31.73 -16.55 14.86
CA ARG A 176 31.06 -17.69 14.23
C ARG A 176 31.54 -18.99 14.87
N GLY A 177 30.58 -19.84 15.25
CA GLY A 177 30.87 -21.11 15.91
C GLY A 177 31.12 -21.01 17.42
N TYR A 178 31.09 -19.82 18.03
CA TYR A 178 31.20 -19.65 19.48
C TYR A 178 30.20 -20.52 20.24
N TRP A 179 28.90 -20.35 19.95
CA TRP A 179 27.83 -21.11 20.60
C TRP A 179 27.90 -22.60 20.31
N ALA A 180 28.33 -23.00 19.11
CA ALA A 180 28.53 -24.41 18.77
C ALA A 180 29.63 -25.04 19.63
N LYS A 181 30.72 -24.32 19.91
CA LYS A 181 31.76 -24.79 20.84
C LYS A 181 31.21 -24.93 22.26
N MET A 182 30.47 -23.94 22.75
CA MET A 182 29.86 -24.01 24.09
C MET A 182 28.92 -25.21 24.24
N GLU A 183 28.12 -25.53 23.22
CA GLU A 183 27.24 -26.71 23.21
C GLU A 183 28.01 -28.05 23.26
N HIS A 184 29.25 -28.08 22.78
CA HIS A 184 30.13 -29.26 22.85
C HIS A 184 31.00 -29.30 24.11
N GLY A 185 30.68 -28.48 25.13
CA GLY A 185 31.35 -28.50 26.43
C GLY A 185 32.68 -27.73 26.48
N TYR A 186 33.00 -26.92 25.47
CA TYR A 186 34.12 -25.98 25.57
C TYR A 186 33.73 -24.84 26.52
N ILE A 187 34.69 -24.39 27.33
CA ILE A 187 34.55 -23.21 28.19
C ILE A 187 34.74 -21.92 27.39
N SER A 188 34.11 -20.82 27.83
CA SER A 188 34.25 -19.52 27.15
C SER A 188 35.69 -19.01 27.25
N PRO A 189 36.17 -18.18 26.31
CA PRO A 189 37.52 -17.58 26.40
C PRO A 189 37.74 -16.80 27.69
N GLU A 190 36.70 -16.17 28.23
CA GLU A 190 36.74 -15.42 29.49
C GLU A 190 36.89 -16.37 30.69
N GLU A 191 36.15 -17.48 30.69
CA GLU A 191 36.22 -18.49 31.74
C GLU A 191 37.53 -19.27 31.68
N GLU A 192 38.04 -19.53 30.48
CA GLU A 192 39.38 -20.09 30.27
C GLU A 192 40.47 -19.15 30.80
N ALA A 193 40.39 -17.85 30.51
CA ALA A 193 41.33 -16.86 31.04
C ALA A 193 41.26 -16.77 32.57
N ARG A 194 40.05 -16.78 33.15
CA ARG A 194 39.84 -16.79 34.60
C ARG A 194 40.45 -18.03 35.25
N LEU A 195 40.21 -19.22 34.71
CA LEU A 195 40.77 -20.47 35.22
C LEU A 195 42.29 -20.51 35.11
N ARG A 196 42.87 -19.99 34.02
CA ARG A 196 44.33 -19.84 33.88
C ARG A 196 44.92 -18.89 34.92
N GLY A 197 44.28 -17.74 35.17
CA GLY A 197 44.71 -16.78 36.19
C GLY A 197 44.73 -17.38 37.59
N GLN A 198 43.64 -18.04 37.99
CA GLN A 198 43.54 -18.72 39.29
C GLN A 198 44.60 -19.82 39.47
N ARG A 199 44.98 -20.50 38.37
CA ARG A 199 46.02 -21.54 38.39
C ARG A 199 47.43 -20.95 38.55
N LEU A 200 47.70 -19.79 37.96
CA LEU A 200 48.97 -19.06 38.14
C LEU A 200 49.11 -18.52 39.57
N ASP A 201 48.01 -18.02 40.15
CA ASP A 201 47.99 -17.53 41.53
C ASP A 201 48.21 -18.64 42.57
N GLN A 202 47.83 -19.89 42.25
CA GLN A 202 48.08 -21.07 43.07
C GLN A 202 49.51 -21.62 42.93
N LEU A 203 50.18 -21.40 41.79
CA LEU A 203 51.56 -21.82 41.56
C LEU A 203 52.61 -20.87 42.14
N ASN A 204 52.21 -19.62 42.42
CA ASN A 204 53.06 -18.57 42.98
C ASN A 204 52.89 -18.39 44.51
N LYS A 205 52.19 -19.30 45.19
CA LYS A 205 52.11 -19.41 46.66
C LYS A 205 52.95 -20.56 47.17
#